data_AF-D0LUD4-F1
#
_entry.id   AF-D0LUD4-F1
#
_cell.length_a   1.000
_cell.length_b   1.000
_cell.length_c   1.000
_cell.angle_alpha   90.00
_cell.angle_beta   90.00
_cell.angle_gamma   90.00
#
_symmetry.space_group_name_H-M   'P 1'
#
loop_
_entity.id
_entity.type
_entity.pdbx_description
1 polymer ?
#
loop_
_entity_poly.entity_id
_entity_poly.type
_entity_poly.pdbx_seq_one_letter_code
_entity_poly.pdbx_strand_id
1 'polypeptide(L)'
;MNARKTWLLAAVAAAIAVVAVVLLLPRQPDSASGAAAANYDDVVPQRPEAPPVEGRDTPRRAPMPSLPPRSAEIQAQAYAQAQADGVERPGETAFRATIDAFMKYNQRFAEQQAAEEGITVPEVAELTYFGFMVLQSQQWPEIEDLVGRSIDEEERALAEQLMHDLNAEFKRGLRDLVDDEAPEAERWALIEKTQQQYKREYFAITGMNETLLDDLLAGDISRTGAPIATPPPEDIEPAPAPEPVQERPQSR
;
A
#
# COMPACT_ATOMS: atom_id res chain seq x y z
N MET A 1 23.00 -22.33 10.44
CA MET A 1 23.23 -20.91 10.05
C MET A 1 22.42 -20.44 8.82
N ASN A 2 21.35 -21.14 8.40
CA ASN A 2 20.59 -20.77 7.18
C ASN A 2 19.07 -20.58 7.35
N ALA A 3 18.54 -20.59 8.58
CA ALA A 3 17.08 -20.46 8.81
C ALA A 3 16.56 -19.01 8.87
N ARG A 4 17.45 -18.00 9.03
CA ARG A 4 17.06 -16.59 9.16
C ARG A 4 16.93 -15.85 7.82
N LYS A 5 17.54 -16.35 6.74
CA LYS A 5 17.50 -15.70 5.41
C LYS A 5 16.21 -15.97 4.63
N THR A 6 15.48 -17.04 4.96
CA THR A 6 14.22 -17.40 4.30
C THR A 6 13.02 -16.61 4.80
N TRP A 7 13.07 -16.02 5.99
CA TRP A 7 11.98 -15.21 6.55
C TRP A 7 11.90 -13.78 5.97
N LEU A 8 13.05 -13.17 5.66
CA LEU A 8 13.09 -11.82 5.08
C LEU A 8 12.53 -11.76 3.65
N LEU A 9 12.67 -12.82 2.85
CA LEU A 9 12.10 -12.88 1.49
C LEU A 9 10.58 -13.12 1.49
N ALA A 10 10.04 -13.77 2.54
CA ALA A 10 8.60 -13.99 2.68
C ALA A 10 7.86 -12.73 3.15
N ALA A 11 8.47 -11.94 4.05
CA ALA A 11 7.88 -10.68 4.53
C ALA A 11 7.79 -9.60 3.44
N VAL A 12 8.80 -9.51 2.56
CA VAL A 12 8.81 -8.53 1.46
C VAL A 12 7.78 -8.86 0.36
N ALA A 13 7.54 -10.15 0.08
CA ALA A 13 6.48 -10.56 -0.84
C ALA A 13 5.06 -10.39 -0.27
N ALA A 14 4.89 -10.51 1.05
CA ALA A 14 3.60 -10.29 1.71
C ALA A 14 3.22 -8.80 1.78
N ALA A 15 4.18 -7.90 1.99
CA ALA A 15 3.93 -6.45 2.02
C ALA A 15 3.41 -5.90 0.68
N ILE A 16 3.93 -6.41 -0.44
CA ILE A 16 3.48 -6.03 -1.80
C ILE A 16 2.06 -6.57 -2.08
N ALA A 17 1.73 -7.76 -1.55
CA ALA A 17 0.40 -8.33 -1.72
C ALA A 17 -0.68 -7.58 -0.93
N VAL A 18 -0.34 -6.95 0.20
CA VAL A 18 -1.33 -6.23 1.03
C VAL A 18 -1.66 -4.84 0.47
N VAL A 19 -0.72 -4.11 -0.13
CA VAL A 19 -1.05 -2.84 -0.83
C VAL A 19 -1.99 -3.12 -2.02
N ALA A 20 -1.78 -4.22 -2.72
CA ALA A 20 -2.73 -4.71 -3.73
C ALA A 20 -4.07 -5.16 -3.10
N VAL A 21 -4.10 -5.86 -1.98
CA VAL A 21 -5.36 -6.31 -1.33
C VAL A 21 -6.14 -5.15 -0.71
N VAL A 22 -5.46 -4.09 -0.27
CA VAL A 22 -6.11 -2.89 0.25
C VAL A 22 -6.75 -2.09 -0.89
N LEU A 23 -6.24 -2.12 -2.13
CA LEU A 23 -6.80 -1.30 -3.22
C LEU A 23 -7.56 -2.10 -4.32
N LEU A 24 -7.37 -3.42 -4.43
CA LEU A 24 -7.95 -4.26 -5.50
C LEU A 24 -9.07 -5.20 -5.02
N LEU A 25 -9.72 -4.92 -3.88
CA LEU A 25 -10.95 -5.64 -3.54
C LEU A 25 -12.07 -5.21 -4.52
N PRO A 26 -12.73 -6.14 -5.22
CA PRO A 26 -13.75 -5.80 -6.21
C PRO A 26 -14.87 -4.98 -5.56
N ARG A 27 -15.39 -3.98 -6.30
CA ARG A 27 -16.66 -3.27 -6.02
C ARG A 27 -17.69 -4.31 -5.56
N GLN A 28 -17.97 -4.40 -4.26
CA GLN A 28 -19.16 -5.12 -3.81
C GLN A 28 -20.35 -4.31 -4.33
N PRO A 29 -21.25 -4.91 -5.13
CA PRO A 29 -22.47 -4.21 -5.50
C PRO A 29 -23.24 -3.88 -4.24
N ASP A 30 -23.65 -2.62 -4.11
CA ASP A 30 -24.54 -2.17 -3.05
C ASP A 30 -25.76 -3.07 -3.04
N SER A 31 -25.86 -3.89 -2.00
CA SER A 31 -27.05 -4.67 -1.73
C SER A 31 -28.10 -3.69 -1.22
N ALA A 32 -28.76 -3.01 -2.16
CA ALA A 32 -29.94 -2.21 -1.89
C ALA A 32 -31.00 -3.12 -1.26
N SER A 33 -31.21 -2.93 0.03
CA SER A 33 -32.30 -3.52 0.79
C SER A 33 -33.63 -2.93 0.28
N GLY A 34 -34.23 -3.62 -0.69
CA GLY A 34 -35.55 -3.36 -1.22
C GLY A 34 -36.40 -4.61 -1.12
N ALA A 35 -37.20 -4.69 -0.05
CA ALA A 35 -38.18 -5.75 0.12
C ALA A 35 -39.28 -5.64 -0.95
N ALA A 36 -39.25 -6.56 -1.92
CA ALA A 36 -40.38 -6.88 -2.77
C ALA A 36 -40.46 -8.40 -2.93
N ALA A 37 -41.42 -9.01 -2.23
CA ALA A 37 -41.76 -10.41 -2.37
C ALA A 37 -42.34 -10.65 -3.77
N ALA A 38 -41.50 -11.11 -4.70
CA ALA A 38 -41.91 -11.64 -5.99
C ALA A 38 -41.76 -13.16 -5.97
N ASN A 39 -42.82 -13.84 -6.42
CA ASN A 39 -42.92 -15.30 -6.52
C ASN A 39 -41.70 -15.91 -7.22
N TYR A 40 -40.95 -16.75 -6.50
CA TYR A 40 -39.95 -17.65 -7.07
C TYR A 40 -40.67 -18.89 -7.60
N ASP A 41 -41.03 -18.86 -8.89
CA ASP A 41 -41.11 -20.10 -9.66
C ASP A 41 -39.69 -20.68 -9.76
N ASP A 42 -39.63 -21.99 -9.58
CA ASP A 42 -38.47 -22.84 -9.33
C ASP A 42 -37.47 -22.82 -10.52
N VAL A 43 -36.59 -21.81 -10.58
CA VAL A 43 -35.40 -21.85 -11.43
C VAL A 43 -34.31 -22.59 -10.67
N VAL A 44 -34.28 -23.91 -10.83
CA VAL A 44 -33.17 -24.74 -10.34
C VAL A 44 -31.87 -24.19 -10.96
N PRO A 45 -30.89 -23.74 -10.16
CA PRO A 45 -29.62 -23.27 -10.69
C PRO A 45 -28.96 -24.42 -11.43
N GLN A 46 -28.88 -24.32 -12.76
CA GLN A 46 -28.12 -25.27 -13.57
C GLN A 46 -26.66 -25.16 -13.16
N ARG A 47 -26.19 -26.16 -12.40
CA ARG A 47 -24.77 -26.34 -12.10
C ARG A 47 -24.06 -26.49 -13.45
N PRO A 48 -23.07 -25.64 -13.77
CA PRO A 48 -22.27 -25.81 -14.97
C PRO A 48 -21.69 -27.24 -15.00
N GLU A 49 -21.93 -27.98 -16.08
CA GLU A 49 -21.55 -29.40 -16.20
C GLU A 49 -20.03 -29.62 -16.25
N ALA A 50 -19.25 -28.57 -16.45
CA ALA A 50 -17.79 -28.64 -16.50
C ALA A 50 -17.16 -28.01 -15.25
N PRO A 51 -16.28 -28.72 -14.52
CA PRO A 51 -15.42 -28.07 -13.53
C PRO A 51 -14.59 -26.98 -14.22
N PRO A 52 -14.37 -25.82 -13.58
CA PRO A 52 -13.53 -24.78 -14.14
C PRO A 52 -12.17 -25.38 -14.51
N VAL A 53 -11.77 -25.21 -15.76
CA VAL A 53 -10.50 -25.75 -16.24
C VAL A 53 -9.41 -24.83 -15.69
N GLU A 54 -8.58 -25.36 -14.80
CA GLU A 54 -7.45 -24.65 -14.21
C GLU A 54 -6.59 -24.04 -15.32
N GLY A 55 -6.46 -22.70 -15.33
CA GLY A 55 -5.71 -21.94 -16.33
C GLY A 55 -6.50 -21.43 -17.55
N ARG A 56 -7.75 -21.89 -17.80
CA ARG A 56 -8.61 -21.35 -18.88
C ARG A 56 -9.49 -20.20 -18.41
N ASP A 57 -9.99 -20.28 -17.17
CA ASP A 57 -11.05 -19.38 -16.68
C ASP A 57 -10.60 -18.38 -15.61
N THR A 58 -9.38 -18.51 -15.09
CA THR A 58 -8.80 -17.52 -14.17
C THR A 58 -8.40 -16.28 -14.96
N PRO A 59 -9.00 -15.10 -14.70
CA PRO A 59 -8.53 -13.85 -15.27
C PRO A 59 -7.04 -13.72 -15.00
N ARG A 60 -6.26 -13.42 -16.03
CA ARG A 60 -4.83 -13.16 -15.89
C ARG A 60 -4.72 -11.90 -15.03
N ARG A 61 -4.30 -12.06 -13.77
CA ARG A 61 -4.09 -10.92 -12.87
C ARG A 61 -3.03 -10.03 -13.48
N ALA A 62 -3.24 -8.72 -13.41
CA ALA A 62 -2.19 -7.77 -13.72
C ALA A 62 -0.94 -8.13 -12.90
N PRO A 63 0.28 -8.06 -13.48
CA PRO A 63 1.49 -8.26 -12.72
C PRO A 63 1.52 -7.28 -11.55
N MET A 64 1.82 -7.82 -10.37
CA MET A 64 1.89 -7.02 -9.15
C MET A 64 3.09 -6.06 -9.24
N PRO A 65 2.99 -4.86 -8.67
CA PRO A 65 4.13 -3.95 -8.64
C PRO A 65 5.27 -4.60 -7.84
N SER A 66 6.51 -4.24 -8.14
CA SER A 66 7.69 -4.83 -7.51
C SER A 66 8.62 -3.75 -6.97
N LEU A 67 9.36 -4.06 -5.90
CA LEU A 67 10.34 -3.10 -5.38
C LEU A 67 11.43 -2.85 -6.44
N PRO A 68 11.88 -1.59 -6.58
CA PRO A 68 13.00 -1.30 -7.46
C PRO A 68 14.25 -2.04 -6.96
N PRO A 69 15.14 -2.46 -7.87
CA PRO A 69 16.45 -2.95 -7.46
C PRO A 69 17.13 -1.90 -6.60
N ARG A 70 17.87 -2.33 -5.56
CA ARG A 70 18.66 -1.44 -4.69
C ARG A 70 17.83 -0.42 -3.88
N SER A 71 16.55 -0.71 -3.59
CA SER A 71 15.70 0.15 -2.76
C SER A 71 16.35 0.58 -1.44
N ALA A 72 17.05 -0.32 -0.75
CA ALA A 72 17.74 -0.01 0.49
C ALA A 72 18.95 0.94 0.31
N GLU A 73 19.64 0.89 -0.84
CA GLU A 73 20.74 1.82 -1.16
C GLU A 73 20.20 3.22 -1.45
N ILE A 74 19.07 3.29 -2.18
CA ILE A 74 18.34 4.53 -2.46
C ILE A 74 17.94 5.22 -1.16
N GLN A 75 17.33 4.47 -0.22
CA GLN A 75 16.93 5.01 1.08
C GLN A 75 18.13 5.54 1.87
N ALA A 76 19.21 4.76 1.97
CA ALA A 76 20.40 5.15 2.72
C ALA A 76 21.05 6.44 2.17
N GLN A 77 21.04 6.62 0.85
CA GLN A 77 21.58 7.84 0.23
C GLN A 77 20.68 9.04 0.40
N ALA A 78 19.37 8.87 0.21
CA ALA A 78 18.42 9.93 0.43
C ALA A 78 18.47 10.41 1.89
N TYR A 79 18.63 9.49 2.84
CA TYR A 79 18.83 9.82 4.26
C TYR A 79 20.12 10.62 4.49
N ALA A 80 21.26 10.12 3.99
CA ALA A 80 22.55 10.80 4.14
C ALA A 80 22.55 12.19 3.51
N GLN A 81 21.90 12.35 2.35
CA GLN A 81 21.74 13.64 1.69
C GLN A 81 20.84 14.57 2.51
N ALA A 82 19.69 14.09 3.00
CA ALA A 82 18.78 14.89 3.83
C ALA A 82 19.46 15.37 5.12
N GLN A 83 20.31 14.54 5.74
CA GLN A 83 21.15 14.96 6.87
C GLN A 83 22.17 16.04 6.48
N ALA A 84 22.84 15.89 5.34
CA ALA A 84 23.80 16.88 4.85
C ALA A 84 23.13 18.23 4.54
N ASP A 85 21.88 18.21 4.08
CA ASP A 85 21.07 19.40 3.80
C ASP A 85 20.41 20.01 5.05
N GLY A 86 20.55 19.37 6.22
CA GLY A 86 19.99 19.86 7.48
C GLY A 86 18.45 19.76 7.55
N VAL A 87 17.87 18.79 6.83
CA VAL A 87 16.43 18.53 6.88
C VAL A 87 16.05 18.04 8.28
N GLU A 88 14.99 18.59 8.87
CA GLU A 88 14.53 18.25 10.23
C GLU A 88 14.12 16.77 10.35
N ARG A 89 13.58 16.20 9.26
CA ARG A 89 13.02 14.84 9.16
C ARG A 89 13.68 14.04 8.03
N PRO A 90 14.94 13.63 8.22
CA PRO A 90 15.68 12.90 7.18
C PRO A 90 15.09 11.51 6.92
N GLY A 91 14.46 10.86 7.91
CA GLY A 91 13.84 9.55 7.76
C GLY A 91 12.64 9.55 6.81
N GLU A 92 11.68 10.46 7.03
CA GLU A 92 10.53 10.67 6.15
C GLU A 92 10.98 11.03 4.73
N THR A 93 11.99 11.90 4.60
CA THR A 93 12.55 12.30 3.30
C THR A 93 13.15 11.10 2.56
N ALA A 94 13.94 10.27 3.25
CA ALA A 94 14.53 9.07 2.68
C ALA A 94 13.48 8.03 2.25
N PHE A 95 12.45 7.87 3.08
CA PHE A 95 11.34 6.99 2.81
C PHE A 95 10.55 7.44 1.58
N ARG A 96 10.22 8.74 1.47
CA ARG A 96 9.58 9.31 0.28
C ARG A 96 10.41 9.10 -0.98
N ALA A 97 11.74 9.25 -0.93
CA ALA A 97 12.60 8.95 -2.07
C ALA A 97 12.54 7.48 -2.52
N THR A 98 12.32 6.55 -1.58
CA THR A 98 12.12 5.13 -1.90
C THR A 98 10.77 4.89 -2.58
N ILE A 99 9.72 5.60 -2.14
CA ILE A 99 8.41 5.58 -2.80
C ILE A 99 8.51 6.17 -4.20
N ASP A 100 9.20 7.30 -4.38
CA ASP A 100 9.40 7.91 -5.70
C ASP A 100 10.13 6.95 -6.66
N ALA A 101 11.17 6.26 -6.18
CA ALA A 101 11.86 5.25 -6.96
C ALA A 101 10.95 4.05 -7.29
N PHE A 102 10.11 3.63 -6.35
CA PHE A 102 9.10 2.60 -6.57
C PHE A 102 8.07 3.03 -7.63
N MET A 103 7.57 4.26 -7.57
CA MET A 103 6.62 4.81 -8.53
C MET A 103 7.25 4.93 -9.92
N LYS A 104 8.50 5.39 -10.02
CA LYS A 104 9.25 5.45 -11.29
C LYS A 104 9.44 4.06 -11.89
N TYR A 105 9.84 3.08 -11.07
CA TYR A 105 10.03 1.71 -11.54
C TYR A 105 8.73 1.03 -11.98
N ASN A 106 7.61 1.33 -11.30
CA ASN A 106 6.28 0.79 -11.58
C ASN A 106 5.37 1.79 -12.30
N GLN A 107 5.92 2.73 -13.08
CA GLN A 107 5.16 3.86 -13.63
C GLN A 107 3.89 3.44 -14.37
N ARG A 108 3.97 2.41 -15.22
CA ARG A 108 2.81 1.92 -15.98
C ARG A 108 1.69 1.38 -15.10
N PHE A 109 2.07 0.70 -14.01
CA PHE A 109 1.09 0.22 -13.03
C PHE A 109 0.40 1.41 -12.34
N ALA A 110 1.17 2.43 -11.95
CA ALA A 110 0.63 3.64 -11.35
C ALA A 110 -0.31 4.41 -12.29
N GLU A 111 0.05 4.54 -13.57
CA GLU A 111 -0.80 5.18 -14.59
C GLU A 111 -2.10 4.40 -14.81
N GLN A 112 -2.03 3.06 -14.89
CA GLN A 112 -3.21 2.23 -15.03
C GLN A 112 -4.12 2.34 -13.81
N GLN A 113 -3.55 2.26 -12.60
CA GLN A 113 -4.32 2.37 -11.37
C GLN A 113 -4.96 3.76 -11.23
N ALA A 114 -4.23 4.83 -11.53
CA ALA A 114 -4.75 6.19 -11.55
C ALA A 114 -5.98 6.30 -12.48
N ALA A 115 -5.88 5.74 -13.69
CA ALA A 115 -6.97 5.73 -14.65
C ALA A 115 -8.18 4.88 -14.19
N GLU A 116 -7.94 3.71 -13.59
CA GLU A 116 -8.99 2.81 -13.09
C GLU A 116 -9.76 3.40 -11.90
N GLU A 117 -9.06 4.10 -11.01
CA GLU A 117 -9.61 4.69 -9.79
C GLU A 117 -10.09 6.14 -9.97
N GLY A 118 -9.91 6.73 -11.15
CA GLY A 118 -10.32 8.12 -11.42
C GLY A 118 -9.52 9.17 -10.63
N ILE A 119 -8.26 8.86 -10.29
CA ILE A 119 -7.34 9.74 -9.56
C ILE A 119 -6.08 10.01 -10.39
N THR A 120 -5.20 10.87 -9.91
CA THR A 120 -3.94 11.22 -10.56
C THR A 120 -2.78 10.32 -10.10
N VAL A 121 -1.72 10.23 -10.90
CA VAL A 121 -0.50 9.49 -10.52
C VAL A 121 0.15 10.05 -9.24
N PRO A 122 0.22 11.39 -9.02
CA PRO A 122 0.64 11.95 -7.74
C PRO A 122 -0.20 11.50 -6.54
N GLU A 123 -1.53 11.42 -6.69
CA GLU A 123 -2.41 10.88 -5.63
C GLU A 123 -2.09 9.39 -5.36
N VAL A 124 -1.86 8.58 -6.40
CA VAL A 124 -1.42 7.18 -6.23
C VAL A 124 -0.08 7.10 -5.48
N ALA A 125 0.86 7.99 -5.78
CA ALA A 125 2.16 8.03 -5.09
C ALA A 125 2.00 8.34 -3.60
N GLU A 126 1.16 9.32 -3.24
CA GLU A 126 0.92 9.65 -1.84
C GLU A 126 0.18 8.52 -1.09
N LEU A 127 -0.79 7.88 -1.74
CA LEU A 127 -1.47 6.71 -1.17
C LEU A 127 -0.52 5.52 -0.99
N THR A 128 0.44 5.37 -1.91
CA THR A 128 1.51 4.37 -1.78
C THR A 128 2.40 4.69 -0.59
N TYR A 129 2.85 5.95 -0.45
CA TYR A 129 3.59 6.41 0.72
C TYR A 129 2.83 6.10 2.02
N PHE A 130 1.55 6.48 2.10
CA PHE A 130 0.74 6.28 3.29
C PHE A 130 0.56 4.79 3.61
N GLY A 131 0.26 3.96 2.61
CA GLY A 131 0.14 2.52 2.76
C GLY A 131 1.43 1.88 3.29
N PHE A 132 2.59 2.27 2.77
CA PHE A 132 3.88 1.77 3.25
C PHE A 132 4.19 2.26 4.68
N MET A 133 3.87 3.51 5.03
CA MET A 133 4.02 4.04 6.39
C MET A 133 3.18 3.22 7.39
N VAL A 134 1.94 2.89 7.03
CA VAL A 134 1.02 2.05 7.82
C VAL A 134 1.54 0.61 7.97
N LEU A 135 2.33 0.10 7.02
CA LEU A 135 3.00 -1.20 7.16
C LEU A 135 4.21 -1.13 8.09
N GLN A 136 4.99 -0.04 8.05
CA GLN A 136 6.11 0.17 8.98
C GLN A 136 5.62 0.27 10.42
N SER A 137 4.48 0.93 10.65
CA SER A 137 3.86 1.05 11.97
C SER A 137 3.23 -0.23 12.52
N GLN A 138 3.39 -1.37 11.84
CA GLN A 138 3.01 -2.70 12.34
C GLN A 138 4.23 -3.54 12.73
N GLN A 139 5.45 -2.98 12.62
CA GLN A 139 6.67 -3.63 13.06
C GLN A 139 6.81 -3.49 14.58
N TRP A 140 5.99 -4.24 15.31
CA TRP A 140 5.87 -4.12 16.77
C TRP A 140 7.19 -4.16 17.52
N PRO A 141 8.15 -5.07 17.22
CA PRO A 141 9.45 -5.05 17.90
C PRO A 141 10.20 -3.72 17.74
N GLU A 142 10.24 -3.19 16.52
CA GLU A 142 10.86 -1.90 16.21
C GLU A 142 10.16 -0.75 16.94
N ILE A 143 8.84 -0.77 17.00
CA ILE A 143 8.07 0.27 17.70
C ILE A 143 8.32 0.19 19.20
N GLU A 144 8.28 -1.01 19.80
CA GLU A 144 8.56 -1.23 21.22
C GLU A 144 9.96 -0.77 21.62
N ASP A 145 10.95 -1.03 20.75
CA ASP A 145 12.32 -0.53 20.91
C ASP A 145 12.37 1.01 20.88
N LEU A 146 11.65 1.65 19.95
CA LEU A 146 11.59 3.12 19.81
C LEU A 146 10.85 3.80 20.97
N VAL A 147 9.70 3.26 21.40
CA VAL A 147 8.91 3.85 22.49
C VAL A 147 9.46 3.48 23.88
N GLY A 148 10.35 2.48 23.97
CA GLY A 148 10.98 2.04 25.21
C GLY A 148 10.03 1.29 26.16
N ARG A 149 8.97 0.68 25.62
CA ARG A 149 7.99 -0.12 26.38
C ARG A 149 7.40 -1.23 25.53
N SER A 150 6.90 -2.27 26.18
CA SER A 150 6.05 -3.26 25.50
C SER A 150 4.71 -2.64 25.11
N ILE A 151 4.19 -3.05 23.96
CA ILE A 151 2.85 -2.76 23.48
C ILE A 151 2.05 -4.05 23.60
N ASP A 152 1.02 -4.03 24.44
CA ASP A 152 0.23 -5.23 24.70
C ASP A 152 -0.74 -5.57 23.55
N GLU A 153 -1.38 -6.73 23.64
CA GLU A 153 -2.27 -7.23 22.58
C GLU A 153 -3.50 -6.35 22.38
N GLU A 154 -3.99 -5.68 23.44
CA GLU A 154 -5.15 -4.79 23.35
C GLU A 154 -4.78 -3.53 22.56
N GLU A 155 -3.62 -2.93 22.85
CA GLU A 155 -3.10 -1.78 22.10
C GLU A 155 -2.83 -2.13 20.63
N ARG A 156 -2.28 -3.32 20.34
CA ARG A 156 -2.06 -3.79 18.96
C ARG A 156 -3.38 -3.97 18.21
N ALA A 157 -4.37 -4.58 18.85
CA ALA A 157 -5.71 -4.76 18.28
C ALA A 157 -6.41 -3.41 18.05
N LEU A 158 -6.25 -2.44 18.95
CA LEU A 158 -6.78 -1.08 18.76
C LEU A 158 -6.13 -0.37 17.56
N ALA A 159 -4.81 -0.50 17.39
CA ALA A 159 -4.12 0.05 16.23
C ALA A 159 -4.55 -0.64 14.92
N GLU A 160 -4.78 -1.95 14.94
CA GLU A 160 -5.32 -2.69 13.80
C GLU A 160 -6.73 -2.23 13.42
N GLN A 161 -7.61 -2.10 14.41
CA GLN A 161 -8.96 -1.59 14.21
C GLN A 161 -8.95 -0.17 13.64
N LEU A 162 -8.09 0.71 14.16
CA LEU A 162 -7.89 2.06 13.64
C LEU A 162 -7.54 2.06 12.14
N MET A 163 -6.60 1.21 11.73
CA MET A 163 -6.20 1.08 10.32
C MET A 163 -7.38 0.63 9.46
N HIS A 164 -8.12 -0.38 9.92
CA HIS A 164 -9.28 -0.90 9.19
C HIS A 164 -10.37 0.16 9.00
N ASP A 165 -10.73 0.86 10.07
CA ASP A 165 -11.84 1.83 10.06
C ASP A 165 -11.52 3.07 9.25
N LEU A 166 -10.32 3.65 9.43
CA LEU A 166 -9.89 4.80 8.64
C LEU A 166 -9.77 4.46 7.15
N ASN A 167 -9.29 3.26 6.82
CA ASN A 167 -9.22 2.81 5.43
C ASN A 167 -10.62 2.66 4.81
N ALA A 168 -11.58 2.11 5.55
CA ALA A 168 -12.95 1.96 5.09
C ALA A 168 -13.63 3.33 4.87
N GLU A 169 -13.46 4.26 5.81
CA GLU A 169 -13.96 5.64 5.71
C GLU A 169 -13.31 6.38 4.54
N PHE A 170 -11.98 6.34 4.45
CA PHE A 170 -11.21 6.99 3.39
C PHE A 170 -11.63 6.51 2.01
N LYS A 171 -11.72 5.19 1.79
CA LYS A 171 -12.15 4.62 0.50
C LYS A 171 -13.56 5.04 0.11
N ARG A 172 -14.46 5.16 1.08
CA ARG A 172 -15.82 5.65 0.80
C ARG A 172 -15.75 7.11 0.37
N GLY A 173 -15.11 7.96 1.18
CA GLY A 173 -14.99 9.39 0.88
C GLY A 173 -14.27 9.68 -0.44
N LEU A 174 -13.20 8.94 -0.77
CA LEU A 174 -12.48 9.13 -2.03
C LEU A 174 -13.34 8.73 -3.22
N ARG A 175 -14.09 7.62 -3.13
CA ARG A 175 -15.02 7.20 -4.18
C ARG A 175 -16.14 8.20 -4.38
N ASP A 176 -16.74 8.69 -3.30
CA ASP A 176 -17.77 9.73 -3.37
C ASP A 176 -17.24 10.98 -4.09
N LEU A 177 -16.03 11.44 -3.74
CA LEU A 177 -15.38 12.58 -4.41
C LEU A 177 -15.05 12.32 -5.88
N VAL A 178 -14.64 11.11 -6.25
CA VAL A 178 -14.38 10.75 -7.66
C VAL A 178 -15.69 10.68 -8.46
N ASP A 179 -16.73 10.04 -7.90
CA ASP A 179 -18.04 9.89 -8.53
C ASP A 179 -18.73 11.26 -8.72
N ASP A 180 -18.51 12.21 -7.80
CA ASP A 180 -18.98 13.60 -7.87
C ASP A 180 -18.11 14.50 -8.77
N GLU A 181 -17.07 13.97 -9.42
CA GLU A 181 -16.08 14.72 -10.20
C GLU A 181 -15.45 15.89 -9.42
N ALA A 182 -15.25 15.71 -8.10
CA ALA A 182 -14.75 16.75 -7.23
C ALA A 182 -13.33 17.21 -7.65
N PRO A 183 -12.97 18.48 -7.41
CA PRO A 183 -11.63 18.99 -7.70
C PRO A 183 -10.53 18.18 -7.00
N GLU A 184 -9.37 18.05 -7.65
CA GLU A 184 -8.21 17.34 -7.11
C GLU A 184 -7.81 17.84 -5.71
N ALA A 185 -7.94 19.15 -5.46
CA ALA A 185 -7.64 19.75 -4.15
C ALA A 185 -8.50 19.18 -3.01
N GLU A 186 -9.74 18.79 -3.27
CA GLU A 186 -10.62 18.19 -2.25
C GLU A 186 -10.20 16.76 -1.92
N ARG A 187 -9.77 15.99 -2.93
CA ARG A 187 -9.22 14.65 -2.73
C ARG A 187 -7.89 14.69 -1.98
N TRP A 188 -7.00 15.63 -2.29
CA TRP A 188 -5.79 15.88 -1.50
C TRP A 188 -6.11 16.25 -0.05
N ALA A 189 -7.08 17.13 0.18
CA ALA A 189 -7.50 17.48 1.54
C ALA A 189 -8.03 16.25 2.31
N LEU A 190 -8.75 15.34 1.65
CA LEU A 190 -9.17 14.07 2.26
C LEU A 190 -7.96 13.19 2.62
N ILE A 191 -7.01 13.01 1.69
CA ILE A 191 -5.79 12.23 1.92
C ILE A 191 -5.02 12.77 3.13
N GLU A 192 -4.73 14.08 3.14
CA GLU A 192 -4.00 14.73 4.24
C GLU A 192 -4.72 14.59 5.57
N LYS A 193 -6.04 14.84 5.58
CA LYS A 193 -6.87 14.70 6.79
C LYS A 193 -6.79 13.28 7.35
N THR A 194 -6.94 12.26 6.50
CA THR A 194 -6.86 10.85 6.91
C THR A 194 -5.48 10.50 7.45
N GLN A 195 -4.40 10.94 6.80
CA GLN A 195 -3.03 10.71 7.29
C GLN A 195 -2.79 11.35 8.66
N GLN A 196 -3.21 12.60 8.84
CA GLN A 196 -3.07 13.32 10.12
C GLN A 196 -3.90 12.65 11.23
N GLN A 197 -5.11 12.21 10.90
CA GLN A 197 -5.96 11.49 11.83
C GLN A 197 -5.32 10.17 12.25
N TYR A 198 -4.83 9.38 11.28
CA TYR A 198 -4.13 8.13 11.57
C TYR A 198 -2.94 8.36 12.50
N LYS A 199 -2.02 9.28 12.16
CA LYS A 199 -0.84 9.57 12.99
C LYS A 199 -1.23 9.97 14.41
N ARG A 200 -2.18 10.91 14.55
CA ARG A 200 -2.64 11.38 15.86
C ARG A 200 -3.18 10.25 16.74
N GLU A 201 -4.06 9.42 16.20
CA GLU A 201 -4.70 8.34 16.95
C GLU A 201 -3.73 7.19 17.23
N TYR A 202 -2.91 6.83 16.25
CA TYR A 202 -1.86 5.82 16.40
C TYR A 202 -0.81 6.23 17.44
N PHE A 203 -0.41 7.50 17.48
CA PHE A 203 0.48 8.04 18.51
C PHE A 203 -0.15 7.99 19.90
N ALA A 204 -1.45 8.25 20.01
CA ALA A 204 -2.18 8.15 21.28
C ALA A 204 -2.23 6.71 21.81
N ILE A 205 -2.32 5.71 20.92
CA ILE A 205 -2.32 4.29 21.29
C ILE A 205 -0.92 3.83 21.69
N THR A 206 0.08 4.13 20.86
CA THR A 206 1.43 3.51 20.99
C THR A 206 2.39 4.32 21.85
N GLY A 207 2.17 5.62 22.02
CA GLY A 207 3.14 6.54 22.61
C GLY A 207 4.21 7.03 21.63
N MET A 208 4.10 6.66 20.34
CA MET A 208 4.90 7.23 19.26
C MET A 208 4.69 8.74 19.11
N ASN A 209 5.58 9.41 18.41
CA ASN A 209 5.46 10.82 18.02
C ASN A 209 6.14 11.04 16.66
N GLU A 210 6.12 12.27 16.15
CA GLU A 210 6.69 12.59 14.84
C GLU A 210 8.20 12.30 14.73
N THR A 211 8.97 12.49 15.81
CA THR A 211 10.41 12.16 15.82
C THR A 211 10.63 10.66 15.77
N LEU A 212 9.90 9.89 16.60
CA LEU A 212 10.02 8.42 16.57
C LEU A 212 9.49 7.83 15.27
N LEU A 213 8.48 8.45 14.65
CA LEU A 213 8.03 8.06 13.31
C LEU A 213 9.11 8.32 12.27
N ASP A 214 9.80 9.47 12.33
CA ASP A 214 10.95 9.73 11.45
C ASP A 214 12.04 8.67 11.62
N ASP A 215 12.39 8.32 12.87
CA ASP A 215 13.36 7.26 13.17
C ASP A 215 12.91 5.88 12.64
N LEU A 216 11.62 5.56 12.77
CA LEU A 216 11.02 4.35 12.21
C LEU A 216 11.15 4.34 10.67
N LEU A 217 10.85 5.46 10.02
CA LEU A 217 10.89 5.59 8.56
C LEU A 217 12.30 5.68 7.99
N ALA A 218 13.27 6.17 8.76
CA ALA A 218 14.69 6.06 8.43
C ALA A 218 15.13 4.60 8.32
N GLY A 219 14.45 3.70 9.07
CA GLY A 219 14.86 2.33 9.28
C GLY A 219 16.11 2.25 10.15
N ASP A 220 16.42 1.06 10.65
CA ASP A 220 17.65 0.87 11.42
C ASP A 220 18.87 0.76 10.47
N ILE A 221 19.36 1.91 10.04
CA ILE A 221 20.60 2.09 9.27
C ILE A 221 21.85 1.66 10.05
N SER A 222 21.75 1.42 11.37
CA SER A 222 22.84 0.92 12.22
C SER A 222 22.91 -0.61 12.28
N ARG A 223 21.88 -1.33 11.81
CA ARG A 223 21.89 -2.80 11.73
C ARG A 223 22.94 -3.29 10.72
N THR A 224 23.73 -4.27 11.15
CA THR A 224 24.71 -4.98 10.33
C THR A 224 24.06 -5.52 9.03
N GLY A 225 24.34 -4.87 7.90
CA GLY A 225 23.75 -5.18 6.59
C GLY A 225 23.08 -4.01 5.88
N ALA A 226 23.01 -2.82 6.49
CA ALA A 226 22.60 -1.60 5.81
C ALA A 226 23.56 -1.28 4.64
N PRO A 227 23.05 -1.10 3.41
CA PRO A 227 23.90 -1.00 2.24
C PRO A 227 24.41 0.42 2.08
N ILE A 228 25.64 0.66 2.54
CA ILE A 228 26.35 1.92 2.32
C ILE A 228 27.34 1.75 1.16
N ALA A 229 27.34 2.77 0.27
CA ALA A 229 28.46 3.21 -0.59
C ALA A 229 28.34 3.06 -2.13
N THR A 230 27.16 3.00 -2.76
CA THR A 230 27.07 3.19 -4.23
C THR A 230 25.89 4.07 -4.64
N PRO A 231 26.10 5.30 -5.17
CA PRO A 231 25.02 6.21 -5.57
C PRO A 231 23.99 5.52 -6.48
N PRO A 232 22.72 5.95 -6.45
CA PRO A 232 21.69 5.26 -7.18
C PRO A 232 21.93 5.53 -8.66
N PRO A 233 21.67 4.57 -9.56
CA PRO A 233 21.76 4.86 -10.98
C PRO A 233 20.76 5.97 -11.33
N GLU A 234 21.21 6.99 -12.06
CA GLU A 234 20.36 8.10 -12.51
C GLU A 234 19.19 7.57 -13.38
N ASP A 235 19.40 6.42 -14.03
CA ASP A 235 18.43 5.73 -14.87
C ASP A 235 18.05 4.36 -14.29
N ILE A 236 16.86 4.29 -13.68
CA ILE A 236 16.16 3.03 -13.39
C ILE A 236 15.29 2.73 -14.60
N GLU A 237 15.61 1.66 -15.34
CA GLU A 237 14.74 1.19 -16.42
C GLU A 237 13.37 0.77 -15.84
N PRO A 238 12.25 1.32 -16.36
CA PRO A 238 10.93 0.95 -15.89
C PRO A 238 10.67 -0.54 -16.10
N ALA A 239 9.89 -1.15 -15.21
CA ALA A 239 9.41 -2.50 -15.42
C ALA A 239 8.66 -2.62 -16.76
N PRO A 240 8.76 -3.77 -17.47
CA PRO A 240 8.01 -3.99 -18.70
C PRO A 240 6.51 -3.83 -18.44
N ALA A 241 5.76 -3.44 -19.48
CA ALA A 241 4.33 -3.22 -19.36
C ALA A 241 3.66 -4.52 -18.92
N PRO A 242 2.62 -4.44 -18.08
CA PRO A 242 1.71 -5.56 -17.94
C PRO A 242 1.20 -5.96 -19.33
N GLU A 243 1.21 -7.27 -19.63
CA GLU A 243 0.59 -7.75 -20.87
C GLU A 243 -0.91 -7.38 -20.83
N PRO A 244 -1.48 -6.88 -21.94
CA PRO A 244 -2.90 -6.56 -22.01
C PRO A 244 -3.74 -7.78 -21.60
N VAL A 245 -4.73 -7.57 -20.74
CA VAL A 245 -5.70 -8.61 -20.42
C VAL A 245 -6.47 -8.90 -21.71
N GLN A 246 -6.18 -10.04 -22.35
CA GLN A 246 -6.90 -10.43 -23.57
C GLN A 246 -8.39 -10.57 -23.25
N GLU A 247 -9.23 -9.92 -24.06
CA GLU A 247 -10.68 -10.03 -23.94
C GLU A 247 -11.09 -11.50 -23.95
N ARG A 248 -11.93 -11.88 -22.99
CA ARG A 248 -12.48 -13.23 -22.91
C ARG A 248 -13.13 -13.55 -24.26
N PRO A 249 -12.80 -14.69 -24.91
CA PRO A 249 -13.48 -15.08 -26.13
C PRO A 249 -14.98 -15.20 -25.85
N GLN A 250 -15.77 -14.39 -26.56
CA GLN A 250 -17.22 -14.45 -26.42
C GLN A 250 -17.69 -15.84 -26.88
N SER A 251 -18.28 -16.59 -25.95
CA SER A 251 -18.87 -17.89 -26.25
C SER A 251 -20.10 -17.63 -27.11
N ARG A 252 -20.10 -18.15 -28.35
CA ARG A 252 -21.26 -18.18 -29.23
C ARG A 252 -22.22 -19.29 -28.85
#